data_AF-A0A2K2CGE8-F1
#
_entry.id   AF-A0A2K2CGE8-F1
#
_cell.length_a   1.000
_cell.length_b   1.000
_cell.length_c   1.000
_cell.angle_alpha   90.00
_cell.angle_beta   90.00
_cell.angle_gamma   90.00
#
_symmetry.space_group_name_H-M   'P 1'
#
loop_
_entity.id
_entity.type
_entity.pdbx_description
1 polymer ?
#
loop_
_entity_poly.entity_id
_entity_poly.type
_entity_poly.pdbx_seq_one_letter_code
_entity_poly.pdbx_strand_id
1 'polypeptide(L)'
;MDGLAFDPNTNVGNTDGVDAVAAGKDNNVGATDSQRTATKRFKRHSRDQVAQLEAVFQQCPRPDEQVQQDLSVKLGMGANQVKFWFQNRRSAKKKKQKQEEVKLLREESWRLHVENQTIKTALFKKTCLKCGVPMVHVVGDTPEKRRLLAENAKLKNDLLHANAFLNMISGGSEGAPSSRA
;
A
#
# COMPACT_ATOMS: atom_id res chain seq x y z
N MET A 1 13.13 27.53 22.03
CA MET A 1 13.17 27.01 20.65
C MET A 1 12.30 25.77 20.66
N ASP A 2 11.04 26.01 20.35
CA ASP A 2 9.90 25.17 20.64
C ASP A 2 9.95 23.86 19.86
N GLY A 3 9.68 22.76 20.58
CA GLY A 3 9.66 21.42 20.01
C GLY A 3 8.55 21.33 18.97
N LEU A 4 8.95 21.11 17.72
CA LEU A 4 8.02 20.71 16.66
C LEU A 4 7.45 19.35 17.03
N ALA A 5 6.25 19.37 17.61
CA ALA A 5 5.42 18.20 17.79
C ALA A 5 5.19 17.58 16.40
N PHE A 6 5.68 16.36 16.21
CA PHE A 6 5.38 15.59 15.03
C PHE A 6 3.90 15.20 15.09
N ASP A 7 3.09 15.85 14.26
CA ASP A 7 1.66 15.57 14.14
C ASP A 7 1.47 14.23 13.41
N PRO A 8 0.91 13.19 14.07
CA PRO A 8 0.77 11.85 13.51
C PRO A 8 -0.25 11.77 12.37
N ASN A 9 -0.91 12.87 12.00
CA ASN A 9 -1.92 12.91 10.95
C ASN A 9 -1.43 13.49 9.61
N THR A 10 -0.12 13.64 9.41
CA THR A 10 0.40 14.05 8.09
C THR A 10 0.22 12.90 7.09
N ASN A 11 -0.88 12.97 6.35
CA ASN A 11 -1.20 12.11 5.21
C ASN A 11 -0.21 12.36 4.08
N VAL A 12 0.93 11.67 4.10
CA VAL A 12 1.80 11.53 2.94
C VAL A 12 1.09 10.55 2.00
N GLY A 13 0.46 11.13 0.99
CA GLY A 13 -0.38 10.44 0.01
C GLY A 13 0.34 9.21 -0.57
N ASN A 14 -0.26 8.06 -0.31
CA ASN A 14 0.04 6.83 -1.00
C ASN A 14 -0.63 6.91 -2.37
N THR A 15 0.14 7.15 -3.43
CA THR A 15 -0.32 6.98 -4.80
C THR A 15 -0.43 5.48 -5.08
N ASP A 16 -1.61 4.92 -4.81
CA ASP A 16 -1.96 3.58 -5.25
C ASP A 16 -1.94 3.54 -6.79
N GLY A 17 -1.02 2.74 -7.32
CA GLY A 17 -1.01 2.33 -8.73
C GLY A 17 -2.28 1.53 -9.02
N VAL A 18 -3.05 2.05 -9.97
CA VAL A 18 -4.33 1.52 -10.44
C VAL A 18 -4.09 0.40 -11.45
N ASP A 19 -4.29 -0.86 -11.06
CA ASP A 19 -4.57 -1.93 -12.02
C ASP A 19 -6.06 -1.86 -12.41
N ALA A 20 -6.34 -0.96 -13.35
CA ALA A 20 -7.62 -0.86 -14.03
C ALA A 20 -7.67 -1.91 -15.15
N VAL A 21 -8.21 -3.11 -14.86
CA VAL A 21 -8.56 -4.07 -15.91
C VAL A 21 -9.93 -3.67 -16.46
N ALA A 22 -9.90 -3.06 -17.64
CA ALA A 22 -11.07 -2.56 -18.35
C ALA A 22 -12.05 -3.70 -18.70
N ALA A 23 -13.31 -3.49 -18.34
CA ALA A 23 -14.45 -4.30 -18.74
C ALA A 23 -14.75 -4.13 -20.24
N GLY A 24 -15.23 -5.22 -20.83
CA GLY A 24 -15.57 -5.36 -22.24
C GLY A 24 -16.54 -4.31 -22.77
N LYS A 25 -16.37 -4.05 -24.06
CA LYS A 25 -17.00 -3.00 -24.85
C LYS A 25 -18.07 -3.66 -25.71
N ASP A 26 -19.33 -3.55 -25.33
CA ASP A 26 -20.46 -3.95 -26.17
C ASP A 26 -21.26 -2.71 -26.57
N ASN A 27 -21.21 -2.40 -27.87
CA ASN A 27 -21.99 -1.35 -28.51
C ASN A 27 -23.40 -1.89 -28.82
N ASN A 28 -24.45 -1.18 -28.38
CA ASN A 28 -25.73 -1.19 -29.10
C ASN A 28 -26.45 0.15 -28.92
N VAL A 29 -27.04 0.62 -30.02
CA VAL A 29 -27.56 1.95 -30.30
C VAL A 29 -29.07 1.99 -30.02
N GLY A 30 -29.57 3.11 -29.46
CA GLY A 30 -30.91 3.61 -29.80
C GLY A 30 -31.96 3.73 -28.68
N ALA A 31 -32.33 4.99 -28.44
CA ALA A 31 -33.66 5.51 -28.07
C ALA A 31 -34.22 5.36 -26.63
N THR A 32 -34.24 6.53 -25.98
CA THR A 32 -35.32 7.16 -25.19
C THR A 32 -35.86 6.55 -23.89
N ASP A 33 -35.80 7.43 -22.88
CA ASP A 33 -36.77 7.67 -21.80
C ASP A 33 -36.52 7.02 -20.42
N SER A 34 -36.01 7.88 -19.52
CA SER A 34 -36.40 8.03 -18.12
C SER A 34 -36.84 6.80 -17.31
N GLN A 35 -35.93 5.86 -17.06
CA GLN A 35 -36.06 4.99 -15.88
C GLN A 35 -34.78 5.02 -15.05
N ARG A 36 -34.85 5.78 -13.96
CA ARG A 36 -33.88 5.76 -12.85
C ARG A 36 -33.53 4.31 -12.50
N THR A 37 -32.31 3.91 -12.82
CA THR A 37 -31.79 2.57 -12.49
C THR A 37 -31.58 2.49 -10.99
N ALA A 38 -32.61 2.03 -10.27
CA ALA A 38 -32.42 1.48 -8.94
C ALA A 38 -31.45 0.31 -9.06
N THR A 39 -30.18 0.55 -8.73
CA THR A 39 -29.12 -0.44 -8.80
C THR A 39 -29.55 -1.67 -7.98
N LYS A 40 -29.68 -2.81 -8.67
CA LYS A 40 -30.16 -4.09 -8.14
C LYS A 40 -29.28 -4.46 -6.93
N ARG A 41 -29.76 -4.19 -5.72
CA ARG A 41 -29.01 -4.43 -4.48
C ARG A 41 -28.81 -5.94 -4.35
N PHE A 42 -27.56 -6.41 -4.49
CA PHE A 42 -27.24 -7.83 -4.34
C PHE A 42 -27.68 -8.33 -2.95
N LYS A 43 -28.40 -9.46 -2.90
CA LYS A 43 -28.81 -10.08 -1.64
C LYS A 43 -27.58 -10.54 -0.86
N ARG A 44 -27.54 -10.23 0.44
CA ARG A 44 -26.54 -10.75 1.36
C ARG A 44 -26.77 -12.24 1.59
N HIS A 45 -25.70 -12.99 1.79
CA HIS A 45 -25.77 -14.40 2.16
C HIS A 45 -26.32 -14.57 3.58
N SER A 46 -27.10 -15.64 3.80
CA SER A 46 -27.58 -16.03 5.12
C SER A 46 -26.42 -16.42 6.04
N ARG A 47 -26.62 -16.34 7.36
CA ARG A 47 -25.64 -16.79 8.36
C ARG A 47 -25.25 -18.25 8.15
N ASP A 48 -26.21 -19.11 7.81
CA ASP A 48 -25.97 -20.54 7.60
C ASP A 48 -25.13 -20.79 6.34
N GLN A 49 -25.40 -20.02 5.27
CA GLN A 49 -24.59 -20.08 4.05
C GLN A 49 -23.14 -19.68 4.34
N VAL A 50 -22.94 -18.57 5.07
CA VAL A 50 -21.60 -18.11 5.45
C VAL A 50 -20.91 -19.13 6.35
N ALA A 51 -21.62 -19.75 7.30
CA ALA A 51 -21.04 -20.75 8.20
C ALA A 51 -20.56 -21.99 7.45
N GLN A 52 -21.34 -22.51 6.50
CA GLN A 52 -20.94 -23.67 5.69
C GLN A 52 -19.77 -23.34 4.75
N LEU A 53 -19.79 -22.15 4.12
CA LEU A 53 -18.67 -21.68 3.30
C LEU A 53 -17.38 -21.54 4.12
N GLU A 54 -17.49 -21.03 5.35
CA GLU A 54 -16.35 -20.91 6.25
C GLU A 54 -15.83 -22.28 6.70
N ALA A 55 -16.70 -23.24 6.98
CA ALA A 55 -16.31 -24.61 7.35
C ALA A 55 -15.47 -25.27 6.23
N VAL A 56 -15.87 -25.11 4.97
CA VAL A 56 -15.07 -25.59 3.84
C VAL A 56 -13.79 -24.77 3.67
N PHE A 57 -13.84 -23.45 3.84
CA PHE A 57 -12.65 -22.59 3.74
C PHE A 57 -11.54 -22.97 4.72
N GLN A 58 -11.87 -23.41 5.93
CA GLN A 58 -10.88 -23.86 6.91
C GLN A 58 -10.16 -25.13 6.48
N GLN A 59 -10.83 -26.02 5.74
CA GLN A 59 -10.25 -27.26 5.23
C GLN A 59 -9.51 -27.03 3.90
N CYS A 60 -10.12 -26.26 2.99
CA CYS A 60 -9.60 -25.95 1.67
C CYS A 60 -9.86 -24.48 1.29
N PRO A 61 -8.87 -23.58 1.48
CA PRO A 61 -9.01 -22.15 1.13
C PRO A 61 -9.12 -21.85 -0.37
N ARG A 62 -8.76 -22.83 -1.21
CA ARG A 62 -8.82 -22.79 -2.69
C ARG A 62 -9.54 -24.04 -3.18
N PRO A 63 -10.87 -24.14 -3.00
CA PRO A 63 -11.62 -25.29 -3.48
C PRO A 63 -11.52 -25.39 -5.01
N ASP A 64 -11.51 -26.61 -5.54
CA ASP A 64 -11.58 -26.84 -6.99
C ASP A 64 -12.97 -26.49 -7.55
N GLU A 65 -13.15 -26.65 -8.86
CA GLU A 65 -14.42 -26.35 -9.53
C GLU A 65 -15.55 -27.31 -9.14
N GLN A 66 -15.24 -28.59 -8.89
CA GLN A 66 -16.22 -29.59 -8.49
C GLN A 66 -16.79 -29.30 -7.10
N VAL A 67 -15.94 -28.99 -6.13
CA VAL A 67 -16.31 -28.60 -4.77
C VAL A 67 -17.09 -27.28 -4.77
N GLN A 68 -16.71 -26.33 -5.63
CA GLN A 68 -17.47 -25.09 -5.80
C GLN A 68 -18.89 -25.34 -6.33
N GLN A 69 -19.03 -26.26 -7.30
CA GLN A 69 -20.34 -26.63 -7.85
C GLN A 69 -21.21 -27.35 -6.82
N ASP A 70 -20.64 -28.29 -6.06
CA ASP A 70 -21.37 -28.98 -4.99
C ASP A 70 -21.87 -28.00 -3.92
N LEU A 71 -21.04 -27.03 -3.53
CA LEU A 71 -21.43 -25.96 -2.61
C LEU A 71 -22.52 -25.07 -3.19
N SER A 72 -22.45 -24.75 -4.48
CA SER A 72 -23.48 -23.97 -5.18
C SER A 72 -24.85 -24.62 -5.06
N VAL A 73 -24.92 -25.93 -5.31
CA VAL A 73 -26.15 -26.72 -5.21
C VAL A 73 -26.63 -26.81 -3.76
N LYS A 74 -25.74 -27.22 -2.83
CA LYS A 74 -26.09 -27.40 -1.40
C LYS A 74 -26.60 -26.11 -0.75
N LEU A 75 -26.07 -24.95 -1.14
CA LEU A 75 -26.39 -23.67 -0.52
C LEU A 75 -27.47 -22.86 -1.29
N GLY A 76 -27.93 -23.37 -2.43
CA GLY A 76 -28.85 -22.63 -3.31
C GLY A 76 -28.24 -21.31 -3.81
N MET A 77 -26.94 -21.28 -4.04
CA MET A 77 -26.18 -20.11 -4.49
C MET A 77 -25.77 -20.31 -5.95
N GLY A 78 -25.48 -19.23 -6.68
CA GLY A 78 -24.84 -19.36 -8.00
C GLY A 78 -23.36 -19.72 -7.87
N ALA A 79 -22.83 -20.56 -8.76
CA ALA A 79 -21.43 -21.00 -8.73
C ALA A 79 -20.44 -19.82 -8.71
N ASN A 80 -20.73 -18.76 -9.47
CA ASN A 80 -19.95 -17.52 -9.44
C ASN A 80 -19.99 -16.82 -8.08
N GLN A 81 -21.10 -16.87 -7.35
CA GLN A 81 -21.18 -16.29 -6.00
C GLN A 81 -20.28 -17.06 -5.03
N VAL A 82 -20.26 -18.39 -5.12
CA VAL A 82 -19.36 -19.23 -4.33
C VAL A 82 -17.91 -18.88 -4.67
N LYS A 83 -17.54 -18.86 -5.96
CA LYS A 83 -16.21 -18.46 -6.43
C LYS A 83 -15.77 -17.10 -5.89
N PHE A 84 -16.62 -16.08 -6.02
CA PHE A 84 -16.33 -14.74 -5.53
C PHE A 84 -16.27 -14.68 -4.01
N TRP A 85 -17.09 -15.45 -3.30
CA TRP A 85 -17.03 -15.53 -1.85
C TRP A 85 -15.65 -16.04 -1.40
N PHE A 86 -15.13 -17.11 -1.99
CA PHE A 86 -13.81 -17.65 -1.66
C PHE A 86 -12.68 -16.67 -2.01
N GLN A 87 -12.78 -15.99 -3.16
CA GLN A 87 -11.82 -14.94 -3.54
C GLN A 87 -11.83 -13.80 -2.51
N ASN A 88 -13.00 -13.26 -2.19
CA ASN A 88 -13.16 -12.19 -1.22
C ASN A 88 -12.70 -12.61 0.17
N ARG A 89 -12.97 -13.85 0.58
CA ARG A 89 -12.54 -14.38 1.86
C ARG A 89 -11.02 -14.44 1.98
N ARG A 90 -10.32 -14.88 0.93
CA ARG A 90 -8.85 -14.84 0.88
C ARG A 90 -8.31 -13.42 0.92
N SER A 91 -8.88 -12.51 0.13
CA SER A 91 -8.48 -11.09 0.13
C SER A 91 -8.67 -10.44 1.50
N ALA A 92 -9.79 -10.73 2.18
CA ALA A 92 -10.07 -10.26 3.53
C ALA A 92 -9.05 -10.81 4.54
N LYS A 93 -8.70 -12.10 4.47
CA LYS A 93 -7.66 -12.71 5.33
C LYS A 93 -6.30 -12.04 5.12
N LYS A 94 -5.89 -11.85 3.86
CA LYS A 94 -4.63 -11.16 3.51
C LYS A 94 -4.62 -9.71 4.01
N LYS A 95 -5.73 -8.99 3.84
CA LYS A 95 -5.88 -7.62 4.35
C LYS A 95 -5.74 -7.57 5.87
N LYS A 96 -6.41 -8.48 6.60
CA LYS A 96 -6.31 -8.55 8.06
C LYS A 96 -4.87 -8.83 8.52
N GLN A 97 -4.16 -9.74 7.85
CA GLN A 97 -2.75 -10.02 8.14
C GLN A 97 -1.87 -8.77 7.94
N LYS A 98 -2.02 -8.07 6.81
CA LYS A 98 -1.28 -6.84 6.54
C LYS A 98 -1.59 -5.74 7.56
N GLN A 99 -2.85 -5.61 7.98
CA GLN A 99 -3.25 -4.65 9.00
C GLN A 99 -2.58 -4.95 10.35
N GLU A 100 -2.53 -6.22 10.75
CA GLU A 100 -1.83 -6.64 11.97
C GLU A 100 -0.33 -6.38 11.89
N GLU A 101 0.29 -6.70 10.75
CA GLU A 101 1.70 -6.41 10.48
C GLU A 101 2.01 -4.92 10.59
N VAL A 102 1.21 -4.05 9.95
CA VAL A 102 1.35 -2.60 10.03
C VAL A 102 1.20 -2.10 11.47
N LYS A 103 0.27 -2.68 12.24
CA LYS A 103 0.07 -2.32 13.65
C LYS A 103 1.32 -2.66 14.47
N LEU A 104 1.85 -3.87 14.35
CA LEU A 104 3.08 -4.30 15.04
C LEU A 104 4.27 -3.43 14.66
N LEU A 105 4.46 -3.12 13.37
CA LEU A 105 5.54 -2.26 12.91
C LEU A 105 5.42 -0.82 13.45
N ARG A 106 4.21 -0.28 13.59
CA ARG A 106 3.99 1.04 14.19
C ARG A 106 4.32 1.05 15.68
N GLU A 107 3.90 0.02 16.41
CA GLU A 107 4.22 -0.14 17.83
C GLU A 107 5.74 -0.28 18.05
N GLU A 108 6.41 -1.06 17.20
CA GLU A 108 7.87 -1.20 17.18
C GLU A 108 8.57 0.13 16.90
N SER A 109 8.15 0.83 15.85
CA SER A 109 8.72 2.11 15.46
C SER A 109 8.57 3.15 16.57
N TRP A 110 7.42 3.18 17.24
CA TRP A 110 7.21 4.01 18.41
C TRP A 110 8.18 3.67 19.53
N ARG A 111 8.33 2.39 19.87
CA ARG A 111 9.25 1.95 20.93
C ARG A 111 10.69 2.36 20.62
N LEU A 112 11.16 2.08 19.41
CA LEU A 112 12.50 2.47 18.97
C LEU A 112 12.69 3.99 18.97
N HIS A 113 11.65 4.76 18.61
CA HIS A 113 11.71 6.22 18.67
C HIS A 113 11.90 6.73 20.09
N VAL A 114 11.10 6.22 21.05
CA VAL A 114 11.20 6.57 22.46
C VAL A 114 12.56 6.19 23.04
N GLU A 115 13.06 5.00 22.73
CA GLU A 115 14.39 4.55 23.16
C GLU A 115 15.49 5.43 22.56
N ASN A 116 15.43 5.69 21.25
CA ASN A 116 16.39 6.55 20.56
C ASN A 116 16.40 7.97 21.13
N GLN A 117 15.22 8.53 21.43
CA GLN A 117 15.09 9.83 22.07
C GLN A 117 15.72 9.81 23.47
N THR A 118 15.46 8.76 24.26
CA THR A 118 16.04 8.58 25.59
C THR A 118 17.58 8.53 25.53
N ILE A 119 18.13 7.75 24.60
CA ILE A 119 19.58 7.66 24.36
C ILE A 119 20.13 9.03 23.95
N LYS A 120 19.48 9.72 23.00
CA LYS A 120 19.88 11.07 22.57
C LYS A 120 19.90 12.06 23.73
N THR A 121 18.87 12.08 24.58
CA THR A 121 18.81 12.95 25.75
C THR A 121 19.88 12.58 26.77
N ALA A 122 20.13 11.29 27.02
CA ALA A 122 21.18 10.84 27.93
C ALA A 122 22.58 11.21 27.42
N LEU A 123 22.82 11.11 26.12
CA LEU A 123 24.07 11.55 25.49
C LEU A 123 24.21 13.07 25.54
N PHE A 124 23.15 13.82 25.25
CA PHE A 124 23.14 15.28 25.32
C PHE A 124 23.53 15.79 26.71
N LYS A 125 23.02 15.15 27.77
CA LYS A 125 23.30 15.52 29.17
C LYS A 125 24.73 15.22 29.60
N LYS A 126 25.48 14.40 28.86
CA LYS A 126 26.88 14.06 29.17
C LYS A 126 27.83 15.08 28.54
N THR A 127 28.87 15.44 29.27
CA THR A 127 29.99 16.27 28.80
C THR A 127 31.20 15.40 28.46
N CYS A 128 31.97 15.83 27.46
CA CYS A 128 33.21 15.17 27.07
C CYS A 128 34.26 15.31 28.18
N LEU A 129 34.81 14.18 28.65
CA LEU A 129 35.81 14.15 29.72
C LEU A 129 37.15 14.83 29.34
N LYS A 130 37.42 15.01 28.05
CA LYS A 130 38.68 15.58 27.54
C LYS A 130 38.65 17.10 27.34
N CYS A 131 37.49 17.67 26.99
CA CYS A 131 37.36 19.10 26.70
C CYS A 131 36.23 19.80 27.47
N GLY A 132 35.47 19.09 28.32
CA GLY A 132 34.37 19.65 29.11
C GLY A 132 33.13 20.04 28.30
N VAL A 133 33.18 19.92 26.97
CA VAL A 133 32.10 20.36 26.07
C VAL A 133 30.92 19.38 26.12
N PRO A 134 29.66 19.85 26.17
CA PRO A 134 28.49 18.99 26.06
C PRO A 134 28.50 18.16 24.77
N MET A 135 28.22 16.87 24.86
CA MET A 135 28.27 15.92 23.73
C MET A 135 27.24 16.23 22.63
N VAL A 136 26.34 17.21 22.81
CA VAL A 136 25.41 17.69 21.78
C VAL A 136 26.14 18.10 20.49
N HIS A 137 27.34 18.69 20.60
CA HIS A 137 28.13 19.13 19.45
C HIS A 137 28.73 17.97 18.65
N VAL A 138 28.75 16.74 19.18
CA VAL A 138 29.40 15.59 18.52
C VAL A 138 28.38 14.69 17.82
N VAL A 139 27.14 14.59 18.32
CA VAL A 139 26.17 13.58 17.86
C VAL A 139 24.95 14.18 17.12
N GLY A 140 24.59 15.43 17.38
CA GLY A 140 23.30 15.99 16.96
C GLY A 140 23.32 16.71 15.62
N ASP A 141 24.04 17.83 15.56
CA ASP A 141 23.85 18.81 14.49
C ASP A 141 25.09 19.70 14.33
N THR A 142 26.17 19.14 13.78
CA THR A 142 27.36 19.92 13.46
C THR A 142 27.08 20.81 12.23
N PRO A 143 27.69 22.00 12.13
CA PRO A 143 27.64 22.81 10.91
C PRO A 143 28.02 22.00 9.66
N GLU A 144 28.99 21.09 9.81
CA GLU A 144 29.43 20.19 8.75
C GLU A 144 28.35 19.16 8.37
N LYS A 145 27.65 18.57 9.35
CA LYS A 145 26.50 17.69 9.09
C LYS A 145 25.40 18.42 8.32
N ARG A 146 25.10 19.68 8.66
CA ARG A 146 24.12 20.50 7.92
C ARG A 146 24.56 20.77 6.48
N ARG A 147 25.84 21.11 6.28
CA ARG A 147 26.44 21.30 4.95
C ARG A 147 26.32 20.03 4.10
N LEU A 148 26.71 18.88 4.66
CA LEU A 148 26.68 17.59 3.98
C LEU A 148 25.25 17.11 3.66
N LEU A 149 24.27 17.43 4.51
CA LEU A 149 22.86 17.12 4.23
C LEU A 149 22.31 17.97 3.07
N ALA A 150 22.65 19.26 3.01
CA ALA A 150 22.28 20.14 1.91
C ALA A 150 22.95 19.68 0.59
N GLU A 151 24.23 19.30 0.66
CA GLU A 151 24.97 18.76 -0.48
C GLU A 151 24.37 17.43 -0.97
N ASN A 152 24.03 16.51 -0.06
CA ASN A 152 23.33 15.26 -0.42
C ASN A 152 21.97 15.51 -1.08
N ALA A 153 21.21 16.51 -0.61
CA ALA A 153 19.93 16.85 -1.22
C ALA A 153 20.11 17.34 -2.66
N LYS A 154 21.12 18.18 -2.90
CA LYS A 154 21.48 18.63 -4.25
C LYS A 154 21.89 17.45 -5.13
N LEU A 155 22.81 16.61 -4.66
CA LEU A 155 23.29 15.45 -5.41
C LEU A 155 22.17 14.46 -5.75
N LYS A 156 21.19 14.27 -4.86
CA LYS A 156 20.00 13.44 -5.16
C LYS A 156 19.15 14.03 -6.28
N ASN A 157 18.92 15.34 -6.28
CA ASN A 157 18.19 16.00 -7.37
C ASN A 157 18.96 15.89 -8.69
N ASP A 158 20.27 16.12 -8.66
CA ASP A 158 21.14 15.99 -9.84
C ASP A 158 21.10 14.55 -10.40
N LEU A 159 21.11 13.54 -9.51
CA LEU A 159 20.99 12.13 -9.89
C LEU A 159 19.60 11.81 -10.48
N LEU A 160 18.52 12.36 -9.91
CA LEU A 160 17.18 12.20 -10.46
C LEU A 160 17.07 12.82 -11.87
N HIS A 161 17.63 14.01 -12.07
CA HIS A 161 17.68 14.66 -13.38
C HIS A 161 18.53 13.88 -14.38
N ALA A 162 19.69 13.39 -13.97
CA ALA A 162 20.55 12.57 -14.82
C ALA A 162 19.87 11.26 -15.22
N ASN A 163 19.20 10.58 -14.30
CA ASN A 163 18.42 9.38 -14.61
C ASN A 163 17.24 9.68 -15.53
N ALA A 164 16.52 10.79 -15.33
CA ALA A 164 15.45 11.22 -16.22
C ALA A 164 15.97 11.50 -17.64
N PHE A 165 17.13 12.16 -17.75
CA PHE A 165 17.79 12.44 -19.02
C PHE A 165 18.28 11.17 -19.72
N LEU A 166 18.89 10.24 -18.99
CA LEU A 166 19.30 8.94 -19.53
C LEU A 166 18.09 8.14 -20.02
N ASN A 167 16.98 8.11 -19.27
CA ASN A 167 15.75 7.45 -19.70
C ASN A 167 15.16 8.07 -20.96
N MET A 168 15.25 9.40 -21.13
CA MET A 168 14.83 10.10 -22.35
C MET A 168 15.70 9.72 -23.56
N ILE A 169 17.02 9.54 -23.36
CA ILE A 169 17.95 9.13 -24.43
C ILE A 169 17.78 7.64 -24.76
N SER A 170 17.64 6.78 -23.76
CA SER A 170 17.48 5.33 -23.92
C SER A 170 16.10 4.93 -24.45
N GLY A 171 15.08 5.78 -24.32
CA GLY A 171 13.73 5.58 -24.89
C GLY A 171 13.53 6.11 -26.32
N GLY A 172 14.57 6.67 -26.95
CA GLY A 172 14.49 7.39 -28.22
C GLY A 172 14.71 6.56 -29.50
N SER A 173 14.64 5.22 -29.47
CA SER A 173 14.91 4.39 -30.65
C SER A 173 13.93 3.23 -30.89
N GLU A 174 12.62 3.44 -30.68
CA GLU A 174 11.62 2.53 -31.24
C GLU A 174 10.61 3.28 -32.12
N GLY A 175 10.67 2.99 -33.43
CA GLY A 175 9.51 3.04 -34.31
C GLY A 175 9.35 4.27 -35.19
N ALA A 176 10.12 4.37 -36.28
CA ALA A 176 9.61 5.03 -37.48
C ALA A 176 8.75 4.01 -38.26
N PRO A 177 7.44 4.27 -38.52
CA PRO A 177 6.68 3.46 -39.45
C PRO A 177 6.94 3.99 -40.86
N SER A 178 7.74 3.27 -41.66
CA SER A 178 7.82 3.54 -43.10
C SER A 178 6.92 2.58 -43.86
N SER A 179 5.84 3.15 -44.38
CA SER A 179 4.92 2.58 -45.36
C SER A 179 5.58 2.43 -46.75
N ARG A 180 5.01 1.53 -47.57
CA ARG A 180 5.23 1.29 -49.02
C ARG A 180 6.50 0.52 -49.38
N ALA A 181 6.50 -0.40 -50.36
CA ALA A 181 5.59 -0.66 -51.48
C ALA A 181 5.36 -2.16 -51.70
#